data_AF-A0A803LIT2-F1
#
_entry.id   AF-A0A803LIT2-F1
#
_cell.length_a   1.000
_cell.length_b   1.000
_cell.length_c   1.000
_cell.angle_alpha   90.00
_cell.angle_beta   90.00
_cell.angle_gamma   90.00
#
_symmetry.space_group_name_H-M   'P 1'
#
loop_
_entity.id
_entity.type
_entity.pdbx_description
1 polymer ?
#
loop_
_entity_poly.entity_id
_entity_poly.type
_entity_poly.pdbx_seq_one_letter_code
_entity_poly.pdbx_strand_id
1 'polypeptide(L)'
;MSDSDQSSQIYPFMVELSRTCNDVEFILVMGDESEATKALCKRENIEEVPHFTFYKSMQKIHEEEAIGPDQLVGDVLYYGDSHSAVVQLHSREDVETLINEHRGDDKLIVLDVGLKHCGPCVKVYPTVIKLSRQMDNVVFARMNGDENESCMDFLRAMDVVEVPTFVFIRDGKICGRYVGSGKGELIGEILRYQGVRVTY
;
A
#
# COMPACT_ATOMS: atom_id res chain seq x y z
N MET A 1 -29.74 3.47 -10.92
CA MET A 1 -28.50 4.20 -10.58
C MET A 1 -27.28 3.66 -11.34
N SER A 2 -27.45 2.80 -12.35
CA SER A 2 -26.36 2.22 -13.16
C SER A 2 -25.74 3.15 -14.20
N ASP A 3 -26.39 4.27 -14.54
CA ASP A 3 -26.04 5.10 -15.70
C ASP A 3 -25.28 6.38 -15.31
N SER A 4 -24.46 6.35 -14.26
CA SER A 4 -23.55 7.48 -14.01
C SER A 4 -22.35 7.40 -14.96
N ASP A 5 -21.96 8.53 -15.54
CA ASP A 5 -20.78 8.63 -16.42
C ASP A 5 -19.51 8.10 -15.74
N GLN A 6 -19.41 8.26 -14.40
CA GLN A 6 -18.32 7.71 -13.59
C GLN A 6 -18.37 6.17 -13.51
N SER A 7 -19.55 5.57 -13.34
CA SER A 7 -19.69 4.09 -13.31
C SER A 7 -19.32 3.46 -14.65
N SER A 8 -19.60 4.15 -15.75
CA SER A 8 -19.25 3.69 -17.10
C SER A 8 -17.74 3.67 -17.36
N GLN A 9 -16.98 4.56 -16.69
CA GLN A 9 -15.51 4.62 -16.82
C GLN A 9 -14.79 3.68 -15.85
N ILE A 10 -15.35 3.45 -14.66
CA ILE A 10 -14.70 2.62 -13.63
C ILE A 10 -14.78 1.12 -13.95
N TYR A 11 -15.86 0.68 -14.61
CA TYR A 11 -16.09 -0.74 -14.87
C TYR A 11 -15.03 -1.39 -15.80
N PRO A 12 -14.69 -0.81 -16.97
CA PRO A 12 -13.60 -1.33 -17.81
C PRO A 12 -12.28 -1.47 -17.04
N PHE A 13 -12.03 -0.54 -16.13
CA PHE A 13 -10.84 -0.52 -15.31
C PHE A 13 -10.83 -1.62 -14.23
N MET A 14 -11.97 -1.86 -13.56
CA MET A 14 -12.14 -3.01 -12.67
C MET A 14 -11.89 -4.32 -13.40
N VAL A 15 -12.37 -4.45 -14.64
CA VAL A 15 -12.13 -5.65 -15.46
C VAL A 15 -10.64 -5.80 -15.76
N GLU A 16 -9.93 -4.73 -16.11
CA GLU A 16 -8.48 -4.77 -16.32
C GLU A 16 -7.74 -5.18 -15.03
N LEU A 17 -8.06 -4.54 -13.90
CA LEU A 17 -7.48 -4.87 -12.60
C LEU A 17 -7.68 -6.35 -12.24
N SER A 18 -8.88 -6.88 -12.41
CA SER A 18 -9.20 -8.29 -12.12
C SER A 18 -8.37 -9.30 -12.93
N ARG A 19 -7.84 -8.89 -14.09
CA ARG A 19 -6.96 -9.72 -14.92
C ARG A 19 -5.50 -9.64 -14.51
N THR A 20 -5.12 -8.58 -13.81
CA THR A 20 -3.73 -8.31 -13.40
C THR A 20 -3.47 -8.63 -11.92
N CYS A 21 -4.50 -8.59 -11.08
CA CYS A 21 -4.46 -8.89 -9.65
C CYS A 21 -5.08 -10.26 -9.39
N ASN A 22 -4.26 -11.31 -9.45
CA ASN A 22 -4.74 -12.70 -9.29
C ASN A 22 -5.05 -13.10 -7.84
N ASP A 23 -4.70 -12.24 -6.89
CA ASP A 23 -4.80 -12.45 -5.45
C ASP A 23 -5.98 -11.69 -4.81
N VAL A 24 -6.74 -10.97 -5.62
CA VAL A 24 -7.95 -10.24 -5.21
C VAL A 24 -9.14 -10.74 -6.02
N GLU A 25 -10.22 -11.10 -5.35
CA GLU A 25 -11.48 -11.43 -6.01
C GLU A 25 -12.32 -10.16 -6.19
N PHE A 26 -12.63 -9.83 -7.45
CA PHE A 26 -13.44 -8.67 -7.80
C PHE A 26 -14.89 -9.10 -7.99
N ILE A 27 -15.78 -8.58 -7.14
CA ILE A 27 -17.22 -8.85 -7.20
C ILE A 27 -17.92 -7.55 -7.63
N LEU A 28 -18.59 -7.60 -8.78
CA LEU A 28 -19.50 -6.53 -9.21
C LEU A 28 -20.90 -6.81 -8.68
N VAL A 29 -21.50 -5.82 -8.02
CA VAL A 29 -22.90 -5.87 -7.58
C VAL A 29 -23.69 -4.76 -8.26
N MET A 30 -24.71 -5.14 -9.02
CA MET A 30 -25.68 -4.21 -9.58
C MET A 30 -26.74 -3.89 -8.50
N GLY A 31 -26.58 -2.73 -7.85
CA GLY A 31 -27.35 -2.36 -6.66
C GLY A 31 -28.86 -2.27 -6.84
N ASP A 32 -29.35 -2.11 -8.08
CA ASP A 32 -30.77 -2.00 -8.40
C ASP A 32 -31.32 -3.17 -9.23
N GLU A 33 -30.52 -4.20 -9.51
CA GLU A 33 -30.91 -5.35 -10.35
C GLU A 33 -32.01 -6.22 -9.71
N SER A 34 -32.01 -6.35 -8.38
CA SER A 34 -32.98 -7.19 -7.65
C SER A 34 -33.36 -6.59 -6.30
N GLU A 35 -34.45 -7.07 -5.70
CA GLU A 35 -34.81 -6.66 -4.34
C GLU A 35 -33.75 -7.07 -3.31
N ALA A 36 -33.01 -8.16 -3.56
CA ALA A 36 -31.91 -8.59 -2.72
C ALA A 36 -30.72 -7.61 -2.78
N THR A 37 -30.33 -7.15 -3.97
CA THR A 37 -29.23 -6.19 -4.13
C THR A 37 -29.61 -4.79 -3.64
N LYS A 38 -30.88 -4.37 -3.81
CA LYS A 38 -31.40 -3.13 -3.18
C LYS A 38 -31.39 -3.21 -1.66
N ALA A 39 -31.77 -4.35 -1.09
CA ALA A 39 -31.74 -4.56 0.36
C ALA A 39 -30.29 -4.58 0.90
N LEU A 40 -29.34 -5.13 0.14
CA LEU A 40 -27.92 -5.04 0.44
C LEU A 40 -27.46 -3.58 0.48
N CYS A 41 -27.71 -2.79 -0.56
CA CYS A 41 -27.32 -1.36 -0.59
C CYS A 41 -27.90 -0.58 0.60
N LYS A 42 -29.17 -0.80 0.94
CA LYS A 42 -29.79 -0.18 2.13
C LYS A 42 -29.14 -0.60 3.43
N ARG A 43 -28.81 -1.88 3.58
CA ARG A 43 -28.17 -2.42 4.80
C ARG A 43 -26.77 -1.85 4.99
N GLU A 44 -26.02 -1.71 3.90
CA GLU A 44 -24.66 -1.17 3.91
C GLU A 44 -24.61 0.37 3.84
N ASN A 45 -25.77 1.04 3.84
CA ASN A 45 -25.90 2.50 3.71
C ASN A 45 -25.22 3.09 2.46
N ILE A 46 -25.32 2.40 1.33
CA ILE A 46 -24.76 2.84 0.04
C ILE A 46 -25.72 3.84 -0.60
N GLU A 47 -25.35 5.11 -0.59
CA GLU A 47 -26.13 6.23 -1.16
C GLU A 47 -25.56 6.73 -2.49
N GLU A 48 -24.26 6.54 -2.73
CA GLU A 48 -23.56 6.98 -3.94
C GLU A 48 -22.94 5.81 -4.73
N VAL A 49 -22.75 6.01 -6.03
CA VAL A 49 -22.13 5.02 -6.93
C VAL A 49 -21.14 5.68 -7.89
N PRO A 50 -19.99 5.04 -8.19
CA PRO A 50 -19.58 3.71 -7.71
C PRO A 50 -19.17 3.71 -6.22
N HIS A 51 -19.52 2.64 -5.50
CA HIS A 51 -19.13 2.39 -4.11
C HIS A 51 -18.27 1.13 -4.07
N PHE A 52 -17.13 1.21 -3.39
CA PHE A 52 -16.18 0.12 -3.25
C PHE A 52 -16.10 -0.31 -1.80
N THR A 53 -16.14 -1.61 -1.57
CA THR A 53 -15.94 -2.18 -0.24
C THR A 53 -14.90 -3.27 -0.33
N PHE A 54 -13.86 -3.16 0.48
CA PHE A 54 -12.76 -4.12 0.53
C PHE A 54 -12.96 -5.04 1.72
N TYR A 55 -12.86 -6.34 1.48
CA TYR A 55 -12.95 -7.37 2.49
C TYR A 55 -11.66 -8.19 2.57
N LYS A 56 -11.22 -8.51 3.78
CA LYS A 56 -10.14 -9.48 4.03
C LYS A 56 -10.54 -10.37 5.20
N SER A 57 -10.41 -11.68 5.03
CA SER A 57 -10.84 -12.67 6.03
C SER A 57 -12.30 -12.46 6.49
N MET A 58 -13.19 -12.17 5.54
CA MET A 58 -14.62 -11.86 5.76
C MET A 58 -14.92 -10.62 6.61
N GLN A 59 -13.92 -9.79 6.91
CA GLN A 59 -14.10 -8.51 7.59
C GLN A 59 -13.98 -7.37 6.60
N LYS A 60 -14.87 -6.38 6.70
CA LYS A 60 -14.75 -5.13 5.96
C LYS A 60 -13.52 -4.39 6.49
N ILE A 61 -12.57 -4.11 5.61
CA ILE A 61 -11.29 -3.46 5.97
C ILE A 61 -11.21 -2.02 5.46
N HIS A 62 -11.96 -1.68 4.41
CA HIS A 62 -11.96 -0.36 3.81
C HIS A 62 -13.21 -0.18 2.94
N GLU A 63 -13.66 1.07 2.77
CA GLU A 63 -14.73 1.45 1.87
C GLU A 63 -14.45 2.84 1.30
N GLU A 64 -14.83 3.06 0.04
CA GLU A 64 -14.60 4.28 -0.71
C GLU A 64 -15.79 4.57 -1.62
N GLU A 65 -16.15 5.85 -1.74
CA GLU A 65 -17.27 6.31 -2.55
C GLU A 65 -16.77 7.27 -3.63
N ALA A 66 -17.33 7.16 -4.84
CA ALA A 66 -17.06 8.07 -5.96
C ALA A 66 -15.57 8.19 -6.36
N ILE A 67 -14.75 7.16 -6.11
CA ILE A 67 -13.34 7.14 -6.47
C ILE A 67 -13.10 6.86 -7.96
N GLY A 68 -12.02 7.44 -8.49
CA GLY A 68 -11.56 7.22 -9.86
C GLY A 68 -10.59 6.04 -9.99
N PRO A 69 -10.20 5.69 -11.24
CA PRO A 69 -9.32 4.55 -11.52
C PRO A 69 -8.01 4.55 -10.72
N ASP A 70 -7.27 5.65 -10.68
CA ASP A 70 -5.96 5.70 -10.02
C ASP A 70 -6.04 5.41 -8.52
N GLN A 71 -7.07 5.92 -7.84
CA GLN A 71 -7.31 5.67 -6.43
C GLN A 71 -7.70 4.20 -6.21
N LEU A 72 -8.58 3.66 -7.04
CA LEU A 72 -8.99 2.26 -6.98
C LEU A 72 -7.81 1.29 -7.15
N VAL A 73 -6.88 1.54 -8.09
CA VAL A 73 -5.65 0.74 -8.16
C VAL A 73 -4.88 0.82 -6.86
N GLY A 74 -4.79 2.03 -6.30
CA GLY A 74 -4.03 2.27 -5.10
C GLY A 74 -4.54 1.43 -3.95
N ASP A 75 -5.86 1.44 -3.76
CA ASP A 75 -6.54 0.71 -2.69
C ASP A 75 -6.48 -0.80 -2.93
N VAL A 76 -6.71 -1.26 -4.16
CA VAL A 76 -6.55 -2.68 -4.54
C VAL A 76 -5.14 -3.17 -4.26
N LEU A 77 -4.12 -2.41 -4.67
CA LEU A 77 -2.72 -2.77 -4.43
C LEU A 77 -2.35 -2.69 -2.95
N TYR A 78 -2.94 -1.78 -2.18
CA TYR A 78 -2.68 -1.63 -0.76
C TYR A 78 -3.32 -2.75 0.07
N TYR A 79 -4.60 -3.02 -0.16
CA TYR A 79 -5.38 -3.96 0.64
C TYR A 79 -5.31 -5.40 0.12
N GLY A 80 -5.04 -5.59 -1.17
CA GLY A 80 -4.93 -6.89 -1.83
C GLY A 80 -3.59 -7.59 -1.66
N ASP A 81 -2.58 -6.91 -1.10
CA ASP A 81 -1.15 -7.22 -1.22
C ASP A 81 -0.65 -8.53 -0.61
N SER A 82 -1.17 -9.66 -1.07
CA SER A 82 -0.75 -10.97 -0.59
C SER A 82 0.45 -11.52 -1.37
N HIS A 83 0.89 -10.84 -2.43
CA HIS A 83 2.01 -11.26 -3.29
C HIS A 83 2.99 -10.14 -3.71
N SER A 84 3.07 -8.97 -3.07
CA SER A 84 4.16 -8.03 -3.42
C SER A 84 5.53 -8.60 -3.06
N ALA A 85 6.54 -8.11 -3.76
CA ALA A 85 7.94 -8.24 -3.37
C ALA A 85 8.29 -7.38 -2.13
N VAL A 86 7.31 -6.77 -1.46
CA VAL A 86 7.51 -5.98 -0.24
C VAL A 86 7.37 -6.90 0.97
N VAL A 87 8.47 -7.06 1.71
CA VAL A 87 8.50 -7.86 2.93
C VAL A 87 7.62 -7.20 4.00
N GLN A 88 6.63 -7.94 4.51
CA GLN A 88 5.78 -7.46 5.60
C GLN A 88 6.45 -7.78 6.94
N LEU A 89 6.68 -6.74 7.75
CA LEU A 89 7.33 -6.82 9.05
C LEU A 89 6.28 -6.55 10.14
N HIS A 90 6.15 -7.48 11.08
CA HIS A 90 5.13 -7.49 12.11
C HIS A 90 5.70 -7.24 13.51
N SER A 91 7.01 -7.04 13.62
CA SER A 91 7.70 -6.85 14.89
C SER A 91 9.04 -6.15 14.68
N ARG A 92 9.60 -5.60 15.76
CA ARG A 92 10.97 -5.11 15.80
C ARG A 92 11.97 -6.20 15.39
N GLU A 93 11.73 -7.41 15.86
CA GLU A 93 12.58 -8.58 15.59
C GLU A 93 12.62 -8.93 14.10
N ASP A 94 11.51 -8.76 13.37
CA ASP A 94 11.47 -8.94 11.92
C ASP A 94 12.37 -7.91 11.22
N VAL A 95 12.33 -6.65 11.66
CA VAL A 95 13.21 -5.59 11.13
C VAL A 95 14.67 -5.93 11.37
N GLU A 96 15.03 -6.33 12.60
CA GLU A 96 16.41 -6.68 12.95
C GLU A 96 16.89 -7.91 12.17
N THR A 97 16.01 -8.90 11.96
CA THR A 97 16.30 -10.09 11.15
C THR A 97 16.58 -9.70 9.70
N LEU A 98 15.69 -8.94 9.08
CA LEU A 98 15.85 -8.47 7.70
C LEU A 98 17.16 -7.70 7.50
N ILE A 99 17.49 -6.80 8.44
CA ILE A 99 18.74 -6.02 8.40
C ILE A 99 19.97 -6.94 8.47
N ASN A 100 19.91 -8.00 9.27
CA ASN A 100 21.01 -8.95 9.42
C ASN A 100 21.15 -9.87 8.21
N GLU A 101 20.05 -10.32 7.60
CA GLU A 101 20.05 -11.16 6.39
C GLU A 101 20.70 -10.46 5.20
N HIS A 102 20.52 -9.14 5.10
CA HIS A 102 21.12 -8.31 4.05
C HIS A 102 22.39 -7.57 4.50
N ARG A 103 23.01 -8.02 5.61
CA ARG A 103 24.31 -7.49 6.01
C ARG A 103 25.40 -8.02 5.08
N GLY A 104 26.11 -7.12 4.41
CA GLY A 104 27.23 -7.45 3.52
C GLY A 104 26.87 -7.88 2.09
N ASP A 105 25.59 -7.88 1.69
CA ASP A 105 25.18 -8.15 0.30
C ASP A 105 25.10 -6.89 -0.60
N ASP A 106 25.44 -5.73 -0.03
CA ASP A 106 25.41 -4.38 -0.63
C ASP A 106 24.02 -3.93 -1.13
N LYS A 107 22.95 -4.62 -0.74
CA LYS A 107 21.59 -4.17 -1.05
C LYS A 107 21.19 -3.00 -0.17
N LEU A 108 20.39 -2.11 -0.74
CA LEU A 108 19.69 -1.07 0.01
C LEU A 108 18.36 -1.65 0.52
N ILE A 109 18.11 -1.59 1.82
CA ILE A 109 16.78 -1.79 2.39
C ILE A 109 16.05 -0.45 2.42
N VAL A 110 14.84 -0.43 1.89
CA VAL A 110 13.87 0.67 1.99
C VAL A 110 12.75 0.19 2.90
N LEU A 111 12.77 0.64 4.15
CA LEU A 111 11.76 0.33 5.15
C LEU A 111 10.68 1.42 5.17
N ASP A 112 9.48 1.09 4.71
CA ASP A 112 8.27 1.92 4.74
C ASP A 112 7.53 1.73 6.08
N VAL A 113 7.62 2.73 6.96
CA VAL A 113 6.92 2.74 8.25
C VAL A 113 5.65 3.55 8.10
N GLY A 114 4.50 2.87 8.14
CA GLY A 114 3.17 3.46 8.03
C GLY A 114 2.28 3.13 9.23
N LEU A 115 0.99 3.50 9.12
CA LEU A 115 -0.08 3.07 10.03
C LEU A 115 -1.24 2.49 9.21
N LYS A 116 -2.07 1.63 9.81
CA LYS A 116 -3.16 0.93 9.10
C LYS A 116 -4.18 1.89 8.47
N HIS A 117 -4.51 2.99 9.17
CA HIS A 117 -5.50 3.97 8.74
C HIS A 117 -4.85 5.32 8.43
N CYS A 118 -4.01 5.34 7.40
CA CYS A 118 -3.23 6.52 7.02
C CYS A 118 -3.36 6.78 5.52
N GLY A 119 -4.18 7.77 5.15
CA GLY A 119 -4.40 8.15 3.74
C GLY A 119 -3.11 8.43 2.94
N PRO A 120 -2.15 9.23 3.47
CA PRO A 120 -0.85 9.43 2.82
C PRO A 120 -0.05 8.13 2.62
N CYS A 121 -0.19 7.16 3.54
CA CYS A 121 0.47 5.87 3.45
C CYS A 121 -0.14 5.01 2.33
N VAL A 122 -1.48 4.98 2.24
CA VAL A 122 -2.21 4.33 1.13
C VAL A 122 -1.80 4.94 -0.21
N LYS A 123 -1.69 6.27 -0.27
CA LYS A 123 -1.35 6.99 -1.51
C LYS A 123 0.03 6.64 -2.06
N VAL A 124 1.04 6.48 -1.20
CA VAL A 124 2.43 6.25 -1.65
C VAL A 124 2.72 4.78 -1.94
N TYR A 125 2.05 3.85 -1.24
CA TYR A 125 2.37 2.42 -1.31
C TYR A 125 2.29 1.78 -2.71
N PRO A 126 1.37 2.17 -3.62
CA PRO A 126 1.38 1.69 -5.00
C PRO A 126 2.70 1.98 -5.74
N THR A 127 3.37 3.09 -5.38
CA THR A 127 4.71 3.39 -5.88
C THR A 127 5.72 2.40 -5.30
N VAL A 128 5.66 2.10 -4.01
CA VAL A 128 6.54 1.12 -3.34
C VAL A 128 6.42 -0.26 -4.01
N ILE A 129 5.21 -0.76 -4.26
CA ILE A 129 4.99 -2.04 -4.95
C ILE A 129 5.55 -2.02 -6.37
N LYS A 130 5.34 -0.93 -7.13
CA LYS A 130 5.89 -0.83 -8.49
C LYS A 130 7.41 -0.84 -8.48
N LEU A 131 8.05 -0.12 -7.56
CA LEU A 131 9.50 -0.07 -7.43
C LEU A 131 10.08 -1.41 -6.96
N SER A 132 9.41 -2.11 -6.04
CA SER A 132 9.88 -3.42 -5.56
C SER A 132 9.91 -4.49 -6.65
N ARG A 133 9.06 -4.36 -7.67
CA ARG A 133 9.09 -5.22 -8.87
C ARG A 133 10.14 -4.81 -9.92
N GLN A 134 10.72 -3.61 -9.81
CA GLN A 134 11.62 -3.04 -10.82
C GLN A 134 13.08 -2.95 -10.35
N MET A 135 13.32 -3.00 -9.03
CA MET A 135 14.64 -2.75 -8.44
C MET A 135 15.15 -3.98 -7.68
N ASP A 136 15.71 -4.96 -8.39
CA ASP A 136 16.20 -6.23 -7.81
C ASP A 136 17.33 -6.07 -6.77
N ASN A 137 18.05 -4.94 -6.83
CA ASN A 137 19.13 -4.58 -5.90
C ASN A 137 18.65 -3.77 -4.68
N VAL A 138 17.33 -3.66 -4.49
CA VAL A 138 16.71 -2.99 -3.35
C VAL A 138 15.72 -3.93 -2.70
N VAL A 139 15.80 -4.02 -1.38
CA VAL A 139 14.86 -4.78 -0.57
C VAL A 139 13.83 -3.80 -0.06
N PHE A 140 12.58 -3.98 -0.45
CA PHE A 140 11.48 -3.18 0.07
C PHE A 140 10.81 -3.93 1.20
N ALA A 141 10.57 -3.24 2.31
CA ALA A 141 9.86 -3.78 3.44
C ALA A 141 8.89 -2.76 4.01
N ARG A 142 7.81 -3.24 4.62
CA ARG A 142 6.78 -2.38 5.24
C ARG A 142 6.46 -2.86 6.65
N MET A 143 6.27 -1.91 7.55
CA MET A 143 5.74 -2.13 8.89
C MET A 143 4.55 -1.20 9.14
N ASN A 144 3.49 -1.73 9.74
CA ASN A 144 2.42 -0.92 10.32
C ASN A 144 2.73 -0.67 11.80
N GLY A 145 3.04 0.58 12.15
CA GLY A 145 3.48 0.95 13.49
C GLY A 145 2.44 0.79 14.60
N ASP A 146 1.16 0.80 14.24
CA ASP A 146 0.00 0.58 15.13
C ASP A 146 -0.48 -0.87 15.16
N GLU A 147 0.31 -1.81 14.63
CA GLU A 147 -0.13 -3.20 14.57
C GLU A 147 -0.15 -3.91 15.92
N ASN A 148 0.91 -3.74 16.72
CA ASN A 148 1.09 -4.36 18.04
C ASN A 148 2.15 -3.60 18.87
N GLU A 149 2.37 -4.02 20.11
CA GLU A 149 3.32 -3.38 21.03
C GLU A 149 4.77 -3.37 20.51
N SER A 150 5.24 -4.45 19.89
CA SER A 150 6.60 -4.52 19.32
C SER A 150 6.79 -3.49 18.21
N CYS A 151 5.80 -3.31 17.34
CA CYS A 151 5.82 -2.26 16.31
C CYS A 151 5.81 -0.85 16.91
N MET A 152 4.98 -0.59 17.91
CA MET A 152 4.94 0.72 18.60
C MET A 152 6.28 1.04 19.26
N ASP A 153 6.92 0.05 19.89
CA ASP A 153 8.23 0.23 20.50
C ASP A 153 9.33 0.45 19.45
N PHE A 154 9.22 -0.17 18.28
CA PHE A 154 10.11 0.13 17.14
C PHE A 154 9.99 1.60 16.71
N LEU A 155 8.76 2.12 16.54
CA LEU A 155 8.53 3.53 16.17
C LEU A 155 9.20 4.49 17.18
N ARG A 156 9.03 4.23 18.48
CA ARG A 156 9.65 5.02 19.55
C ARG A 156 11.17 4.94 19.51
N ALA A 157 11.73 3.74 19.40
CA ALA A 157 13.17 3.52 19.35
C ALA A 157 13.81 4.21 18.13
N MET A 158 13.07 4.27 17.03
CA MET A 158 13.49 4.94 15.80
C MET A 158 13.11 6.42 15.74
N ASP A 159 12.44 7.00 16.74
CA ASP A 159 11.97 8.40 16.71
C ASP A 159 11.15 8.72 15.44
N VAL A 160 10.23 7.81 15.08
CA VAL A 160 9.28 8.02 13.98
C VAL A 160 8.08 8.78 14.53
N VAL A 161 8.01 10.07 14.20
CA VAL A 161 6.96 10.99 14.66
C VAL A 161 5.84 11.15 13.63
N GLU A 162 6.15 11.02 12.35
CA GLU A 162 5.22 11.22 11.24
C GLU A 162 5.25 10.01 10.31
N VAL A 163 4.11 9.72 9.66
CA VAL A 163 3.99 8.62 8.70
C VAL A 163 3.40 9.11 7.36
N PRO A 164 3.79 8.50 6.23
CA PRO A 164 4.80 7.46 6.11
C PRO A 164 6.22 8.01 6.32
N THR A 165 7.06 7.25 7.03
CA THR A 165 8.50 7.48 7.14
C THR A 165 9.22 6.32 6.47
N PHE A 166 10.09 6.65 5.52
CA PHE A 166 10.99 5.71 4.86
C PHE A 166 12.35 5.76 5.53
N VAL A 167 12.84 4.61 5.98
CA VAL A 167 14.19 4.45 6.55
C VAL A 167 15.06 3.70 5.55
N PHE A 168 16.18 4.30 5.17
CA PHE A 168 17.14 3.72 4.24
C PHE A 168 18.26 3.05 5.02
N ILE A 169 18.49 1.76 4.79
CA ILE A 169 19.45 0.95 5.54
C ILE A 169 20.37 0.23 4.56
N ARG A 170 21.68 0.27 4.80
CA ARG A 170 22.69 -0.47 4.04
C ARG A 170 23.75 -1.00 4.98
N ASP A 171 24.18 -2.25 4.78
CA ASP A 171 25.21 -2.90 5.59
C ASP A 171 24.97 -2.77 7.11
N GLY A 172 23.73 -3.02 7.53
CA GLY A 172 23.34 -2.95 8.94
C GLY A 172 23.22 -1.53 9.52
N LYS A 173 23.36 -0.48 8.71
CA LYS A 173 23.37 0.93 9.18
C LYS A 173 22.30 1.75 8.49
N ILE A 174 21.59 2.55 9.27
CA ILE A 174 20.70 3.58 8.73
C ILE A 174 21.58 4.62 8.03
N CYS A 175 21.37 4.80 6.72
CA CYS A 175 22.08 5.77 5.90
C CYS A 175 21.24 7.02 5.59
N GLY A 176 19.92 6.97 5.81
CA GLY A 176 19.06 8.12 5.61
C GLY A 176 17.60 7.89 5.98
N ARG A 177 16.80 8.95 5.88
CA ARG A 177 15.35 8.92 6.07
C ARG A 177 14.64 9.88 5.13
N TYR A 178 13.40 9.56 4.78
CA TYR A 178 12.49 10.45 4.07
C TYR A 178 11.11 10.39 4.74
N VAL A 179 10.51 11.54 5.00
CA VAL A 179 9.17 11.66 5.59
C VAL A 179 8.25 12.27 4.54
N GLY A 180 7.17 11.57 4.19
CA GLY A 180 6.18 12.04 3.22
C GLY A 180 5.76 11.01 2.19
N SER A 181 4.75 11.37 1.39
CA SER A 181 4.08 10.50 0.41
C SER A 181 4.32 10.90 -1.04
N GLY A 182 5.31 11.76 -1.29
CA GLY A 182 5.65 12.26 -2.63
C GLY A 182 6.33 11.19 -3.47
N LYS A 183 5.69 10.78 -4.58
CA LYS A 183 6.22 9.73 -5.47
C LYS A 183 7.60 10.10 -6.05
N GLY A 184 7.77 11.32 -6.54
CA GLY A 184 9.01 11.76 -7.18
C GLY A 184 10.15 11.91 -6.17
N GLU A 185 9.81 12.46 -5.00
CA GLU A 185 10.69 12.63 -3.86
C GLU A 185 11.18 11.29 -3.34
N LEU A 186 10.28 10.33 -3.10
CA LEU A 186 10.63 8.98 -2.68
C LEU A 186 11.60 8.30 -3.66
N ILE A 187 11.31 8.38 -4.98
CA ILE A 187 12.21 7.82 -6.01
C ILE A 187 13.57 8.50 -5.97
N GLY A 188 13.61 9.83 -5.84
CA GLY A 188 14.85 10.60 -5.75
C GLY A 188 15.71 10.21 -4.55
N GLU A 189 15.09 10.00 -3.39
CA GLU A 189 15.79 9.54 -2.18
C GLU A 189 16.31 8.11 -2.32
N ILE A 190 15.51 7.17 -2.87
CA ILE A 190 15.96 5.80 -3.15
C ILE A 190 17.20 5.82 -4.06
N LEU A 191 17.15 6.56 -5.18
CA LEU A 191 18.27 6.67 -6.12
C LEU A 191 19.52 7.26 -5.45
N ARG A 192 19.35 8.28 -4.61
CA ARG A 192 20.45 8.88 -3.82
C ARG A 192 21.14 7.85 -2.95
N TYR A 193 20.39 7.06 -2.17
CA TYR A 193 20.95 6.06 -1.26
C TYR A 193 21.32 4.73 -1.94
N GLN A 194 20.87 4.49 -3.18
CA GLN A 194 21.38 3.42 -4.03
C GLN A 194 22.83 3.68 -4.49
N GLY A 195 23.30 4.93 -4.41
CA GLY A 195 24.62 5.33 -4.92
C GLY A 195 24.60 5.76 -6.39
N VAL A 196 23.40 5.96 -6.96
CA VAL A 196 23.25 6.54 -8.30
C VAL A 196 23.53 8.04 -8.20
N ARG A 197 24.63 8.50 -8.81
CA ARG A 197 24.92 9.93 -8.89
C ARG A 197 23.91 10.59 -9.82
N VAL A 198 22.94 11.31 -9.26
CA VAL A 198 22.09 12.23 -10.02
C VAL A 198 22.94 13.43 -10.38
N THR A 199 23.44 13.48 -11.62
CA THR A 199 24.11 14.66 -12.17
C THR A 199 23.05 15.68 -12.57
N TYR A 200 23.13 16.88 -12.01
CA TYR A 200 22.33 18.05 -12.40
C TYR A 200 22.75 18.59 -13.76
#